data_AF-A0A925L8U6-F1
#
_entry.id   AF-A0A925L8U6-F1
#
_cell.length_a   1.000
_cell.length_b   1.000
_cell.length_c   1.000
_cell.angle_alpha   90.00
_cell.angle_beta   90.00
_cell.angle_gamma   90.00
#
_symmetry.space_group_name_H-M   'P 1'
#
loop_
_entity.id
_entity.type
_entity.pdbx_description
1 polymer ?
#
loop_
_entity_poly.entity_id
_entity_poly.type
_entity_poly.pdbx_seq_one_letter_code
_entity_poly.pdbx_strand_id
1 'polypeptide(L)'
;MQLSPEFLFAASIGAVAFLAGLIYLRRRTRRTRSVGLRMAGGPTNLRFTCAGCSGKFTHSRRTLAGWNKGTRSFYCNACHTKSQGSQDNELRSKSSKVAELKARVAAPDKGKKPGAGCLGIALLLVTVSVGLGYAATQYT
;
A
#
# COMPACT_ATOMS: atom_id res chain seq x y z
N MET A 1 -16.63 45.42 2.03
CA MET A 1 -15.36 45.12 2.73
C MET A 1 -14.43 44.46 1.72
N GLN A 2 -13.44 45.19 1.19
CA GLN A 2 -12.46 44.63 0.27
C GLN A 2 -11.45 43.84 1.11
N LEU A 3 -11.57 42.51 1.11
CA LEU A 3 -10.57 41.63 1.71
C LEU A 3 -9.32 41.74 0.84
N SER A 4 -8.26 42.32 1.38
CA SER A 4 -7.00 42.41 0.67
C SER A 4 -6.50 41.01 0.31
N PRO A 5 -5.97 40.83 -0.91
CA PRO A 5 -5.61 39.51 -1.46
C PRO A 5 -4.62 38.75 -0.56
N GLU A 6 -3.80 39.46 0.20
CA GLU A 6 -2.84 38.87 1.14
C GLU A 6 -3.50 38.02 2.23
N PHE A 7 -4.70 38.39 2.70
CA PHE A 7 -5.43 37.58 3.68
C PHE A 7 -5.95 36.27 3.08
N LEU A 8 -6.29 36.26 1.79
CA LEU A 8 -6.73 35.04 1.10
C LEU A 8 -5.56 34.06 0.92
N PHE A 9 -4.37 34.58 0.59
CA PHE A 9 -3.16 33.76 0.51
C PHE A 9 -2.77 33.19 1.88
N ALA A 10 -2.75 34.01 2.93
CA ALA A 10 -2.43 33.54 4.28
C ALA A 10 -3.43 32.48 4.78
N ALA A 11 -4.74 32.70 4.53
CA ALA A 11 -5.79 31.76 4.92
C ALA A 11 -5.68 30.42 4.18
N SER A 12 -5.38 30.45 2.87
CA SER A 12 -5.24 29.22 2.07
C SER A 12 -4.06 28.36 2.50
N ILE A 13 -2.90 28.96 2.77
CA ILE A 13 -1.70 28.25 3.24
C ILE A 13 -1.98 27.61 4.61
N GLY A 14 -2.63 28.35 5.52
CA GLY A 14 -3.03 27.84 6.83
C GLY A 14 -3.96 26.62 6.73
N ALA A 15 -4.97 26.69 5.85
CA ALA A 15 -5.91 25.59 5.63
C ALA A 15 -5.22 24.33 5.09
N VAL A 16 -4.29 24.47 4.13
CA VAL A 16 -3.54 23.35 3.55
C VAL A 16 -2.61 22.72 4.58
N ALA A 17 -1.87 23.52 5.35
CA ALA A 17 -0.99 23.03 6.40
C ALA A 17 -1.77 22.29 7.50
N PHE A 18 -2.94 22.80 7.87
CA PHE A 18 -3.82 22.18 8.85
C PHE A 18 -4.38 20.84 8.36
N LEU A 19 -4.86 20.78 7.11
CA LEU A 19 -5.31 19.53 6.48
C LEU A 19 -4.18 18.50 6.38
N ALA A 20 -2.98 18.91 5.97
CA ALA A 20 -1.82 18.03 5.92
C ALA A 20 -1.45 17.47 7.31
N GLY A 21 -1.49 18.32 8.34
CA GLY A 21 -1.30 17.93 9.74
C GLY A 21 -2.35 16.91 10.21
N LEU A 22 -3.63 17.13 9.92
CA LEU A 22 -4.70 16.19 10.26
C LEU A 22 -4.54 14.83 9.56
N ILE A 23 -4.15 14.83 8.28
CA ILE A 23 -3.88 13.60 7.54
C ILE A 23 -2.68 12.87 8.13
N TYR A 24 -1.60 13.58 8.48
CA TYR A 24 -0.42 13.02 9.12
C TYR A 24 -0.77 12.38 10.48
N LEU A 25 -1.52 13.08 11.33
CA LEU A 25 -1.97 12.55 12.62
C LEU A 25 -2.86 11.32 12.43
N ARG A 26 -3.84 11.34 11.51
CA ARG A 26 -4.67 10.17 11.20
C ARG A 26 -3.85 8.97 10.74
N ARG A 27 -2.83 9.17 9.91
CA ARG A 27 -1.91 8.10 9.47
C ARG A 27 -1.08 7.57 10.64
N ARG A 28 -0.57 8.45 11.50
CA ARG A 28 0.21 8.08 12.69
C ARG A 28 -0.63 7.24 13.67
N THR A 29 -1.87 7.64 13.96
CA THR A 29 -2.77 6.91 14.87
C THR A 29 -3.19 5.55 14.32
N ARG A 30 -3.37 5.42 13.00
CA ARG A 30 -3.59 4.09 12.36
C ARG A 30 -2.38 3.18 12.53
N ARG A 31 -1.16 3.74 12.50
CA ARG A 31 0.09 2.99 12.65
C ARG A 31 0.33 2.50 14.09
N THR A 32 -0.20 3.20 15.10
CA THR A 32 -0.05 2.82 16.51
C THR A 32 -1.16 1.89 17.01
N ARG A 33 -2.40 1.99 16.47
CA ARG A 33 -3.49 1.06 16.83
C ARG A 33 -3.21 -0.40 16.48
N SER A 34 -2.38 -0.68 15.48
CA SER A 34 -1.94 -2.04 15.13
C SER A 34 -0.92 -2.63 16.12
N VAL A 35 -0.42 -1.83 17.09
CA VAL A 35 0.71 -2.21 17.95
C VAL A 35 0.32 -2.53 19.40
N GLY A 36 -0.94 -2.44 19.83
CA GLY A 36 -1.20 -2.58 21.28
C GLY A 36 -2.60 -2.92 21.77
N LEU A 37 -3.60 -3.16 20.92
CA LEU A 37 -4.92 -3.53 21.45
C LEU A 37 -4.88 -4.97 22.01
N ARG A 38 -4.92 -5.07 23.35
CA ARG A 38 -5.28 -6.30 24.07
C ARG A 38 -6.67 -6.72 23.59
N MET A 39 -6.73 -7.75 22.76
CA MET A 39 -7.96 -8.26 22.16
C MET A 39 -8.72 -9.05 23.23
N ALA A 40 -9.90 -8.55 23.63
CA ALA A 40 -10.80 -9.17 24.60
C ALA A 40 -11.49 -10.48 24.12
N GLY A 41 -10.98 -11.09 23.03
CA GLY A 41 -11.53 -12.30 22.41
C GLY A 41 -10.45 -13.29 21.96
N GLY A 42 -9.31 -13.29 22.65
CA GLY A 42 -8.24 -14.24 22.37
C GLY A 42 -8.64 -15.71 22.66
N PRO A 43 -7.97 -16.69 22.03
CA PRO A 43 -8.19 -18.10 22.33
C PRO A 43 -7.99 -18.37 23.82
N THR A 44 -8.88 -19.15 24.43
CA THR A 44 -8.81 -19.57 25.85
C THR A 44 -7.50 -20.31 26.16
N ASN A 45 -6.90 -20.93 25.14
CA ASN A 45 -5.58 -21.53 25.21
C ASN A 45 -4.55 -20.64 24.48
N LEU A 46 -3.49 -20.26 25.19
CA LEU A 46 -2.35 -19.52 24.63
C LEU A 46 -1.50 -20.35 23.65
N ARG A 47 -1.83 -21.63 23.46
CA ARG A 47 -1.13 -22.56 22.59
C ARG A 47 -2.01 -23.01 21.43
N PHE A 48 -1.43 -23.04 20.23
CA PHE A 48 -2.04 -23.63 19.04
C PHE A 48 -1.27 -24.85 18.56
N THR A 49 -1.95 -25.72 17.83
CA THR A 49 -1.36 -26.88 17.16
C THR A 49 -0.99 -26.51 15.73
N CYS A 50 0.27 -26.73 15.34
CA CYS A 50 0.72 -26.51 13.97
C CYS A 50 0.06 -27.51 13.02
N ALA A 51 -0.58 -27.04 11.95
CA ALA A 51 -1.21 -27.90 10.95
C ALA A 51 -0.20 -28.70 10.10
N GLY A 52 1.08 -28.32 10.10
CA GLY A 52 2.12 -29.00 9.33
C GLY A 52 2.89 -30.07 10.10
N CYS A 53 3.25 -29.80 11.36
CA CYS A 53 4.07 -30.71 12.19
C CYS A 53 3.39 -31.19 13.46
N SER A 54 2.12 -30.81 13.69
CA SER A 54 1.32 -31.16 14.88
C SER A 54 1.91 -30.74 16.24
N GLY A 55 3.02 -29.99 16.25
CA GLY A 55 3.61 -29.45 17.47
C GLY A 55 2.74 -28.36 18.12
N LYS A 56 2.84 -28.22 19.44
CA LYS A 56 2.15 -27.18 20.22
C LYS A 56 3.04 -25.94 20.33
N PHE A 57 2.57 -24.79 19.87
CA PHE A 57 3.32 -23.52 19.87
C PHE A 57 2.52 -22.40 20.54
N THR A 58 3.21 -21.39 21.05
CA THR A 58 2.55 -20.19 21.61
C THR A 58 2.03 -19.27 20.52
N HIS A 59 0.85 -18.71 20.72
CA HIS A 59 0.25 -17.76 19.79
C HIS A 59 1.12 -16.50 19.64
N SER A 60 1.57 -16.23 18.41
CA SER A 60 2.19 -14.96 18.04
C SER A 60 1.12 -13.92 17.69
N ARG A 61 1.49 -12.63 17.66
CA ARG A 61 0.60 -11.54 17.22
C ARG A 61 -0.05 -11.83 15.86
N ARG A 62 0.68 -12.44 14.92
CA ARG A 62 0.15 -12.84 13.60
C ARG A 62 -0.96 -13.88 13.74
N THR A 63 -0.74 -14.91 14.54
CA THR A 63 -1.73 -15.99 14.74
C THR A 63 -2.97 -15.48 15.48
N LEU A 64 -2.82 -14.57 16.46
CA LEU A 64 -3.95 -13.92 17.13
C LEU A 64 -4.78 -13.07 16.16
N ALA A 65 -4.13 -12.32 15.27
CA ALA A 65 -4.83 -11.55 14.26
C ALA A 65 -5.59 -12.45 13.27
N GLY A 66 -5.03 -13.62 12.90
CA GLY A 66 -5.73 -14.62 12.08
C GLY A 66 -6.90 -15.27 12.84
N TRP A 67 -6.72 -15.58 14.12
CA TRP A 67 -7.76 -16.14 14.98
C TRP A 67 -9.00 -15.25 15.05
N ASN A 68 -8.80 -13.95 15.21
CA ASN A 68 -9.87 -12.95 15.25
C ASN A 68 -10.60 -12.82 13.91
N LYS A 69 -9.96 -13.19 12.80
CA LYS A 69 -10.57 -13.26 11.47
C LYS A 69 -11.28 -14.59 11.20
N GLY A 70 -11.34 -15.49 12.19
CA GLY A 70 -11.96 -16.81 12.06
C GLY A 70 -11.01 -17.90 11.54
N THR A 71 -9.72 -17.61 11.34
CA THR A 71 -8.76 -18.65 10.95
C THR A 71 -8.51 -19.62 12.11
N ARG A 72 -8.49 -20.92 11.81
CA ARG A 72 -8.27 -22.00 12.80
C ARG A 72 -7.04 -22.86 12.50
N SER A 73 -6.51 -22.82 11.28
CA SER A 73 -5.26 -23.49 10.91
C SER A 73 -4.08 -22.52 10.98
N PHE A 74 -3.06 -22.89 11.75
CA PHE A 74 -1.83 -22.11 11.87
C PHE A 74 -0.62 -23.01 11.63
N TYR A 75 0.44 -22.43 11.07
CA TYR A 75 1.71 -23.12 10.83
C TYR A 75 2.80 -22.51 11.71
N CYS A 76 3.68 -23.34 12.26
CA CYS A 76 4.87 -22.87 12.95
C CYS A 76 5.85 -22.23 11.94
N ASN A 77 6.81 -21.44 12.43
CA ASN A 77 7.76 -20.76 11.54
C ASN A 77 8.51 -21.72 10.61
N ALA A 78 8.93 -22.89 11.11
CA ALA A 78 9.63 -23.89 10.30
C ALA A 78 8.75 -24.47 9.17
N CYS A 79 7.48 -24.77 9.45
CA CYS A 79 6.54 -25.23 8.42
C CYS A 79 6.21 -24.11 7.42
N HIS A 80 6.07 -22.88 7.92
CA HIS A 80 5.75 -21.72 7.10
C HIS A 80 6.87 -21.38 6.10
N THR A 81 8.14 -21.41 6.53
CA THR A 81 9.28 -21.18 5.63
C THR A 81 9.45 -22.31 4.61
N LYS A 82 9.23 -23.57 5.03
CA LYS A 82 9.26 -24.72 4.12
C LYS A 82 8.21 -24.61 3.01
N SER A 83 6.99 -24.18 3.34
CA SER A 83 5.92 -23.99 2.34
C SER A 83 6.17 -22.83 1.38
N GLN A 84 6.86 -21.78 1.83
CA GLN A 84 7.21 -20.64 0.97
C GLN A 84 8.28 -21.02 -0.05
N GLY A 85 9.33 -21.74 0.38
CA GLY A 85 10.38 -22.20 -0.52
C GLY A 85 9.87 -23.12 -1.64
N SER A 86 8.82 -23.91 -1.40
CA SER A 86 8.16 -24.70 -2.45
C SER A 86 7.38 -23.85 -3.45
N GLN A 87 6.70 -22.78 -3.02
CA GLN A 87 5.99 -21.87 -3.93
C GLN A 87 6.96 -21.04 -4.78
N ASP A 88 8.08 -20.61 -4.20
CA ASP A 88 9.09 -19.81 -4.90
C ASP A 88 9.75 -20.61 -6.03
N ASN A 89 9.99 -21.91 -5.83
CA ASN A 89 10.53 -22.78 -6.89
C ASN A 89 9.54 -23.01 -8.04
N GLU A 90 8.24 -23.11 -7.74
CA GLU A 90 7.22 -23.24 -8.79
C GLU A 90 7.03 -21.94 -9.59
N LEU A 91 7.02 -20.79 -8.91
CA LEU A 91 6.97 -19.47 -9.57
C LEU A 91 8.22 -19.21 -10.40
N ARG A 92 9.40 -19.60 -9.92
CA ARG A 92 10.67 -19.43 -10.64
C ARG A 92 10.76 -20.32 -11.88
N SER A 93 10.26 -21.57 -11.81
CA SER A 93 10.21 -22.47 -12.97
C SER A 93 9.16 -22.07 -14.02
N LYS A 94 8.04 -21.46 -13.60
CA LYS A 94 7.06 -20.84 -14.50
C LYS A 94 7.64 -19.56 -15.13
N SER A 95 8.34 -18.75 -14.34
CA SER A 95 8.98 -17.52 -14.84
C SER A 95 10.09 -17.81 -15.86
N SER A 96 10.88 -18.88 -15.69
CA SER A 96 11.89 -19.26 -16.68
C SER A 96 11.26 -19.77 -17.98
N LYS A 97 10.18 -20.58 -17.90
CA LYS A 97 9.43 -21.01 -19.08
C LYS A 97 8.76 -19.83 -19.81
N VAL A 98 8.18 -18.88 -19.08
CA VAL A 98 7.57 -17.69 -19.66
C VAL A 98 8.63 -16.75 -20.24
N ALA A 99 9.79 -16.61 -19.60
CA ALA A 99 10.92 -15.84 -20.15
C ALA A 99 11.46 -16.49 -21.44
N GLU A 100 11.56 -17.81 -21.49
CA GLU A 100 11.99 -18.54 -22.68
C GLU A 100 10.96 -18.45 -23.82
N LEU A 101 9.67 -18.60 -23.53
CA LEU A 101 8.58 -18.39 -24.49
C LEU A 101 8.55 -16.94 -25.00
N LYS A 102 8.78 -15.95 -24.13
CA LYS A 102 8.83 -14.54 -24.50
C LYS A 102 10.07 -14.22 -25.35
N ALA A 103 11.21 -14.88 -25.10
CA ALA A 103 12.40 -14.75 -25.93
C ALA A 103 12.22 -15.34 -27.34
N ARG A 104 11.40 -16.39 -27.49
CA ARG A 104 11.04 -16.96 -28.81
C ARG A 104 10.03 -16.11 -29.59
N VAL A 105 9.14 -15.39 -28.90
CA VAL A 105 8.13 -14.53 -29.53
C VAL A 105 8.67 -13.12 -29.80
N ALA A 106 9.69 -12.67 -29.05
CA ALA A 106 10.36 -11.39 -29.27
C ALA A 106 11.43 -11.45 -30.38
N ALA A 107 11.06 -11.93 -31.57
CA ALA A 107 11.71 -11.44 -32.78
C ALA A 107 11.39 -9.93 -32.89
N PRO A 108 12.36 -9.06 -33.19
CA PRO A 108 12.21 -7.61 -33.04
C PRO A 108 11.36 -7.03 -34.16
N ASP A 109 10.07 -6.81 -33.91
CA ASP A 109 9.31 -5.86 -34.74
C ASP A 109 9.60 -4.44 -34.26
N LYS A 110 10.11 -3.62 -35.16
CA LYS A 110 10.52 -2.25 -34.89
C LYS A 110 9.28 -1.41 -34.66
N GLY A 111 9.17 -0.86 -33.45
CA GLY A 111 8.49 0.41 -33.23
C GLY A 111 7.10 0.33 -32.62
N LYS A 112 7.05 0.41 -31.28
CA LYS A 112 5.98 1.16 -30.63
C LYS A 112 6.42 1.64 -29.24
N LYS A 113 6.40 2.97 -29.07
CA LYS A 113 6.75 3.68 -27.84
C LYS A 113 5.81 3.24 -26.69
N PRO A 114 6.31 2.85 -25.50
CA PRO A 114 5.45 2.59 -24.35
C PRO A 114 4.86 3.90 -23.82
N GLY A 115 3.55 3.86 -23.61
CA GLY A 115 2.72 5.00 -23.23
C GLY A 115 3.06 5.59 -21.87
N ALA A 116 2.93 6.92 -21.85
CA ALA A 116 2.62 7.81 -20.75
C ALA A 116 2.20 7.13 -19.43
N GLY A 117 3.18 7.00 -18.52
CA GLY A 117 2.90 6.98 -17.08
C GLY A 117 2.40 8.36 -16.60
N CYS A 118 2.03 8.45 -15.33
CA CYS A 118 1.33 9.52 -14.61
C CYS A 118 1.84 10.97 -14.79
N LEU A 119 2.93 11.19 -15.54
CA LEU A 119 3.40 12.49 -16.00
C LEU A 119 2.35 13.28 -16.79
N GLY A 120 1.48 12.60 -17.55
CA GLY A 120 0.37 13.27 -18.26
C GLY A 120 -0.62 13.97 -17.32
N ILE A 121 -0.92 13.35 -16.17
CA ILE A 121 -1.83 13.92 -15.16
C ILE A 121 -1.15 15.08 -14.42
N ALA A 122 0.15 14.94 -14.13
CA ALA A 122 0.92 16.01 -13.49
C ALA A 122 1.02 17.25 -14.39
N LEU A 123 1.23 17.06 -15.70
CA LEU A 123 1.29 18.17 -16.65
C LEU A 123 -0.08 18.86 -16.79
N LEU A 124 -1.17 18.09 -16.79
CA LEU A 124 -2.54 18.62 -16.89
C LEU A 124 -2.93 19.45 -15.64
N LEU A 125 -2.51 19.01 -14.45
CA LEU A 125 -2.73 19.78 -13.21
C LEU A 125 -1.94 21.09 -13.18
N VAL A 126 -0.71 21.10 -13.71
CA VAL A 126 0.11 22.32 -13.78
C VAL A 126 -0.46 23.30 -14.81
N THR A 127 -0.86 22.83 -16.01
CA THR A 127 -1.39 23.71 -17.06
C THR A 127 -2.76 24.30 -16.69
N VAL A 128 -3.64 23.54 -16.03
CA VAL A 128 -4.92 24.07 -15.53
C VAL A 128 -4.71 25.15 -14.46
N SER A 129 -3.72 24.98 -13.57
CA SER A 129 -3.43 25.95 -12.51
C SER A 129 -2.85 27.26 -13.05
N VAL A 130 -1.96 27.19 -14.04
CA VAL A 130 -1.38 28.38 -14.68
C VAL A 130 -2.39 29.07 -15.60
N GLY A 131 -3.24 28.31 -16.30
CA GLY A 131 -4.30 28.86 -17.17
C GLY A 131 -5.37 29.64 -16.42
N LEU A 132 -5.83 29.13 -15.27
CA LEU A 132 -6.78 29.87 -14.42
C LEU A 132 -6.15 31.13 -13.81
N GLY A 133 -4.86 31.10 -13.47
CA GLY A 133 -4.13 32.28 -12.96
C GLY A 133 -4.02 33.40 -13.99
N TYR A 134 -3.70 33.07 -15.25
CA TYR A 134 -3.59 34.05 -16.33
C TYR A 134 -4.94 34.65 -16.75
N ALA A 135 -6.02 33.85 -16.73
CA ALA A 135 -7.35 34.36 -17.01
C ALA A 135 -7.81 35.35 -15.92
N ALA A 136 -7.51 35.09 -14.64
CA ALA A 136 -7.87 36.01 -13.57
C ALA A 136 -7.18 37.38 -13.68
N THR A 137 -5.96 37.44 -14.23
CA THR A 137 -5.22 38.71 -14.41
C THR A 137 -5.62 39.53 -15.63
N GLN A 138 -6.39 38.97 -16.57
CA GLN A 138 -6.86 39.68 -17.77
C GLN A 138 -8.28 40.26 -17.61
N TYR A 139 -8.99 39.90 -16.53
CA TYR A 139 -10.36 40.35 -16.24
C TYR A 139 -10.48 41.19 -14.94
N THR A 140 -9.35 41.69 -14.41
CA THR A 140 -9.27 42.75 -13.40
C THR A 140 -8.53 43.94 -13.97
#